data_AF-A0A1I2B2C0-F1
#
_entry.id   AF-A0A1I2B2C0-F1
#
_cell.length_a   1.000
_cell.length_b   1.000
_cell.length_c   1.000
_cell.angle_alpha   90.00
_cell.angle_beta   90.00
_cell.angle_gamma   90.00
#
_symmetry.space_group_name_H-M   'P 1'
#
loop_
_entity.id
_entity.type
_entity.pdbx_description
1 polymer ?
#
loop_
_entity_poly.entity_id
_entity_poly.type
_entity_poly.pdbx_seq_one_letter_code
_entity_poly.pdbx_strand_id
1 'polypeptide(L)'
;MSTDPERTLHHAVDVTADDAWAIADFLTPRLEALERTHHDDTEEHRTVTALAEAVSALVMALDAQILGPPRGRIRNRSAAPPAASTTLTTDERLAAEKHRLTVITECWNQLCGILHPWRECDGYDRARWHQVTFLDAAAEAEHHRLVDEAGLRRAKRP
;
A
#
# COMPACT_ATOMS: atom_id res chain seq x y z
N MET A 1 -5.61 22.03 7.81
CA MET A 1 -5.28 20.70 7.27
C MET A 1 -3.95 20.84 6.57
N SER A 2 -2.95 20.06 6.98
CA SER A 2 -1.55 20.25 6.58
C SER A 2 -1.37 19.89 5.11
N THR A 3 -1.31 20.89 4.24
CA THR A 3 -0.80 20.75 2.88
C THR A 3 0.72 20.71 2.98
N ASP A 4 1.27 19.52 3.20
CA ASP A 4 2.69 19.31 2.96
C ASP A 4 2.88 19.23 1.43
N PRO A 5 3.52 20.22 0.80
CA PRO A 5 3.63 20.26 -0.64
C PRO A 5 4.61 19.17 -1.09
N GLU A 6 4.19 18.35 -2.05
CA GLU A 6 5.08 17.54 -2.91
C GLU A 6 5.84 16.40 -2.22
N ARG A 7 5.24 15.71 -1.25
CA ARG A 7 5.78 14.42 -0.82
C ARG A 7 5.57 13.36 -1.91
N THR A 8 6.57 13.15 -2.77
CA THR A 8 6.58 12.02 -3.72
C THR A 8 6.94 10.73 -2.99
N LEU A 9 6.18 9.66 -3.26
CA LEU A 9 6.36 8.36 -2.61
C LEU A 9 7.29 7.50 -3.45
N HIS A 10 8.57 7.43 -3.10
CA HIS A 10 9.55 6.69 -3.90
C HIS A 10 9.55 5.18 -3.61
N HIS A 11 9.30 4.80 -2.35
CA HIS A 11 9.41 3.42 -1.89
C HIS A 11 8.18 2.96 -1.13
N ALA A 12 8.01 1.64 -0.99
CA ALA A 12 6.95 1.06 -0.17
C ALA A 12 7.03 1.50 1.30
N VAL A 13 8.24 1.64 1.86
CA VAL A 13 8.45 2.13 3.23
C VAL A 13 7.98 3.57 3.45
N ASP A 14 7.84 4.35 2.37
CA ASP A 14 7.36 5.73 2.44
C ASP A 14 5.83 5.81 2.51
N VAL A 15 5.11 4.75 2.15
CA VAL A 15 3.64 4.72 2.17
C VAL A 15 3.13 4.76 3.61
N THR A 16 2.27 5.73 3.92
CA THR A 16 1.65 5.90 5.24
C THR A 16 0.17 5.57 5.20
N ALA A 17 -0.43 5.35 6.38
CA ALA A 17 -1.88 5.17 6.50
C ALA A 17 -2.64 6.38 5.94
N ASP A 18 -2.12 7.59 6.17
CA ASP A 18 -2.70 8.84 5.65
C ASP A 18 -2.69 8.87 4.11
N ASP A 19 -1.70 8.27 3.45
CA ASP A 19 -1.68 8.15 1.98
C ASP A 19 -2.81 7.25 1.48
N ALA A 20 -3.06 6.13 2.16
CA ALA A 20 -4.16 5.20 1.83
C ALA A 20 -5.53 5.83 2.09
N TRP A 21 -5.70 6.49 3.23
CA TRP A 21 -6.95 7.18 3.58
C TRP A 21 -7.23 8.38 2.67
N ALA A 22 -6.22 9.10 2.20
CA ALA A 22 -6.41 10.16 1.21
C ALA A 22 -7.03 9.66 -0.11
N ILE A 23 -6.70 8.43 -0.53
CA ILE A 23 -7.35 7.79 -1.70
C ILE A 23 -8.81 7.47 -1.39
N ALA A 24 -9.11 6.95 -0.19
CA ALA A 24 -10.48 6.68 0.25
C ALA A 24 -11.32 7.97 0.27
N ASP A 25 -10.80 9.03 0.88
CA ASP A 25 -11.47 10.35 0.95
C ASP A 25 -11.75 10.94 -0.44
N PHE A 26 -10.88 10.64 -1.42
CA PHE A 26 -11.08 11.06 -2.79
C PHE A 26 -12.11 10.21 -3.55
N LEU A 27 -12.06 8.88 -3.41
CA LEU A 27 -12.92 7.97 -4.17
C LEU A 27 -14.33 7.82 -3.57
N THR A 28 -14.45 7.74 -2.24
CA THR A 28 -15.72 7.42 -1.57
C THR A 28 -16.86 8.35 -1.99
N PRO A 29 -16.73 9.69 -1.95
CA PRO A 29 -17.83 10.57 -2.36
C PRO A 29 -18.25 10.39 -3.83
N ARG A 30 -17.30 10.01 -4.70
CA ARG A 30 -17.55 9.79 -6.14
C ARG A 30 -18.27 8.47 -6.37
N LEU A 31 -17.85 7.41 -5.67
CA LEU A 31 -18.49 6.11 -5.73
C LEU A 31 -19.91 6.18 -5.15
N GLU A 32 -20.11 6.82 -4.00
CA GLU A 32 -21.43 7.04 -3.41
C GLU A 32 -22.36 7.87 -4.32
N ALA A 33 -21.82 8.83 -5.07
CA ALA A 33 -22.62 9.60 -6.02
C ALA A 33 -23.05 8.75 -7.23
N LEU A 34 -22.17 7.89 -7.74
CA LEU A 34 -22.48 6.95 -8.80
C LEU A 34 -23.51 5.91 -8.33
N GLU A 35 -23.32 5.35 -7.14
CA GLU A 35 -24.23 4.37 -6.54
C GLU A 35 -25.65 4.92 -6.43
N ARG A 36 -25.81 6.16 -5.93
CA ARG A 36 -27.13 6.84 -5.84
C ARG A 36 -27.78 7.15 -7.17
N THR A 37 -27.01 7.18 -8.26
CA THR A 37 -27.52 7.48 -9.61
C THR A 37 -28.12 6.24 -10.28
N HIS A 38 -27.68 5.05 -9.86
CA HIS A 38 -28.09 3.77 -10.45
C HIS A 38 -29.04 3.03 -9.50
N HIS A 39 -30.01 2.30 -10.07
CA HIS A 39 -30.90 1.46 -9.28
C HIS A 39 -30.15 0.20 -8.82
N ASP A 40 -30.47 -0.31 -7.63
CA ASP A 40 -29.72 -1.37 -6.95
C ASP A 40 -29.57 -2.67 -7.77
N ASP A 41 -30.54 -2.98 -8.63
CA ASP A 41 -30.55 -4.19 -9.47
C ASP A 41 -29.73 -4.08 -10.77
N THR A 42 -29.10 -2.94 -11.02
CA THR A 42 -28.32 -2.70 -12.24
C THR A 42 -26.91 -3.28 -12.15
N GLU A 43 -26.28 -3.54 -13.30
CA GLU A 43 -24.87 -3.96 -13.33
C GLU A 43 -23.94 -2.82 -12.89
N GLU A 44 -24.32 -1.57 -13.21
CA GLU A 44 -23.61 -0.36 -12.82
C GLU A 44 -23.58 -0.21 -11.29
N HIS A 45 -24.72 -0.35 -10.62
CA HIS A 45 -24.76 -0.30 -9.15
C HIS A 45 -23.87 -1.39 -8.55
N ARG A 46 -24.04 -2.66 -8.96
CA ARG A 46 -23.22 -3.78 -8.47
C ARG A 46 -21.72 -3.57 -8.70
N THR A 47 -21.34 -2.97 -9.83
CA THR A 47 -19.94 -2.64 -10.15
C THR A 47 -19.39 -1.57 -9.22
N VAL A 48 -20.16 -0.50 -8.98
CA VAL A 48 -19.76 0.59 -8.08
C VAL A 48 -19.63 0.11 -6.63
N THR A 49 -20.59 -0.69 -6.14
CA THR A 49 -20.54 -1.28 -4.81
C THR A 49 -19.32 -2.19 -4.65
N ALA A 50 -19.08 -3.10 -5.60
CA ALA A 50 -17.91 -3.98 -5.57
C ALA A 50 -16.59 -3.19 -5.60
N LEU A 51 -16.55 -2.07 -6.34
CA LEU A 51 -15.38 -1.19 -6.36
C LEU A 51 -15.17 -0.47 -5.03
N ALA A 52 -16.24 0.02 -4.39
CA ALA A 52 -16.17 0.64 -3.07
C ALA A 52 -15.69 -0.34 -1.99
N GLU A 53 -16.16 -1.59 -2.04
CA GLU A 53 -15.69 -2.67 -1.16
C GLU A 53 -14.21 -2.99 -1.39
N ALA A 54 -13.77 -3.08 -2.66
CA ALA A 54 -12.37 -3.34 -3.00
C ALA A 54 -11.44 -2.23 -2.50
N VAL A 55 -11.83 -0.96 -2.67
CA VAL A 55 -11.07 0.20 -2.15
C VAL A 55 -10.98 0.12 -0.62
N SER A 56 -12.11 -0.12 0.05
CA SER A 56 -12.16 -0.23 1.52
C SER A 56 -11.28 -1.36 2.04
N ALA A 57 -11.34 -2.54 1.41
CA ALA A 57 -10.53 -3.70 1.79
C ALA A 57 -9.02 -3.42 1.65
N LEU A 58 -8.60 -2.77 0.57
CA LEU A 58 -7.19 -2.44 0.32
C LEU A 58 -6.67 -1.38 1.30
N VAL A 59 -7.48 -0.36 1.62
CA VAL A 59 -7.12 0.67 2.61
C VAL A 59 -6.95 0.04 3.99
N MET A 60 -7.89 -0.82 4.41
CA MET A 60 -7.80 -1.53 5.68
C MET A 60 -6.60 -2.50 5.74
N ALA A 61 -6.28 -3.16 4.62
CA ALA A 61 -5.10 -4.02 4.53
C ALA A 61 -3.81 -3.21 4.69
N LEU A 62 -3.68 -2.06 4.02
CA LEU A 62 -2.54 -1.16 4.17
C LEU A 62 -2.40 -0.65 5.60
N ASP A 63 -3.49 -0.15 6.20
CA ASP A 63 -3.51 0.35 7.57
C ASP A 63 -3.00 -0.70 8.57
N ALA A 64 -3.46 -1.95 8.43
CA ALA A 64 -3.02 -3.07 9.27
C ALA A 64 -1.52 -3.40 9.12
N GLN A 65 -0.96 -3.29 7.90
CA GLN A 65 0.47 -3.54 7.67
C GLN A 65 1.35 -2.38 8.16
N ILE A 66 0.85 -1.13 8.08
CA ILE A 66 1.59 0.08 8.45
C ILE A 66 1.61 0.26 9.96
N LEU A 67 0.45 0.16 10.61
CA LEU A 67 0.32 0.32 12.07
C LEU A 67 0.70 -0.97 12.83
N GLY A 68 0.79 -2.09 12.12
CA GLY A 68 0.97 -3.42 12.70
C GLY A 68 -0.31 -3.93 13.36
N PRO A 69 -0.30 -5.18 13.88
CA PRO A 69 -1.46 -5.72 14.56
C PRO A 69 -1.84 -4.79 15.72
N PRO A 70 -3.14 -4.43 15.88
CA PRO A 70 -3.56 -3.61 17.00
C PRO A 70 -3.08 -4.30 18.28
N ARG A 71 -2.25 -3.61 19.05
CA ARG A 71 -1.81 -4.05 20.39
C ARG A 71 -2.99 -3.94 21.35
N GLY A 72 -4.06 -4.67 21.04
CA GLY A 72 -5.25 -4.81 21.86
C GLY A 72 -4.91 -5.62 23.09
N ARG A 73 -4.93 -4.95 24.24
CA ARG A 73 -4.92 -5.52 25.58
C ARG A 73 -5.88 -6.71 25.70
N ILE A 74 -5.39 -7.93 25.56
CA ILE A 74 -5.99 -9.08 26.25
C ILE A 74 -5.18 -9.28 27.52
N ARG A 75 -5.53 -8.49 28.54
CA ARG A 75 -5.23 -8.80 29.93
C ARG A 75 -6.25 -9.82 30.41
N ASN A 76 -6.20 -11.05 29.89
CA ASN A 76 -6.85 -12.18 30.56
C ASN A 76 -5.81 -12.94 31.35
N ARG A 77 -5.84 -12.66 32.65
CA ARG A 77 -5.13 -13.32 33.73
C ARG A 77 -5.67 -14.75 33.84
N SER A 78 -5.05 -15.69 33.16
CA SER A 78 -5.06 -17.10 33.56
C SER A 78 -3.62 -17.55 33.74
N ALA A 79 -3.32 -18.01 34.96
CA ALA A 79 -2.02 -18.47 35.38
C ALA A 79 -1.59 -19.70 34.57
N ALA A 80 -0.88 -19.48 33.48
CA ALA A 80 0.00 -20.45 32.85
C ALA A 80 1.45 -19.95 33.04
N PRO A 81 2.43 -20.83 33.28
CA PRO A 81 3.83 -20.42 33.33
C PRO A 81 4.18 -19.70 32.02
N PRO A 82 4.98 -18.61 32.05
CA PRO A 82 5.32 -17.89 30.85
C PRO A 82 6.02 -18.88 29.91
N ALA A 83 5.33 -19.24 28.82
CA ALA A 83 5.98 -19.90 27.71
C ALA A 83 7.19 -19.06 27.35
N ALA A 84 8.35 -19.71 27.23
CA ALA A 84 9.58 -19.06 26.81
C ALA A 84 9.25 -18.17 25.61
N SER A 85 9.44 -16.86 25.75
CA SER A 85 9.33 -15.95 24.63
C SER A 85 10.39 -16.39 23.64
N THR A 86 9.98 -17.13 22.60
CA THR A 86 10.80 -17.41 21.44
C THR A 86 11.09 -16.06 20.81
N THR A 87 12.22 -15.48 21.19
CA THR A 87 12.74 -14.28 20.55
C THR A 87 12.97 -14.66 19.10
N LEU A 88 12.13 -14.11 18.21
CA LEU A 88 12.28 -14.24 16.77
C LEU A 88 13.74 -13.94 16.41
N THR A 89 14.36 -14.83 15.64
CA THR A 89 15.71 -14.65 15.15
C THR A 89 15.79 -13.40 14.26
N THR A 90 16.99 -12.84 14.10
CA THR A 90 17.20 -11.68 13.22
C THR A 90 16.72 -11.97 11.79
N ASP A 91 16.96 -13.18 11.30
CA ASP A 91 16.57 -13.60 9.94
C ASP A 91 15.05 -13.67 9.79
N GLU A 92 14.34 -14.20 10.77
CA GLU A 92 12.88 -14.22 10.77
C GLU A 92 12.30 -12.80 10.82
N ARG A 93 12.95 -11.87 11.54
CA ARG A 93 12.51 -10.47 11.61
C ARG A 93 12.71 -9.77 10.27
N LEU A 94 13.83 -10.02 9.61
CA LEU A 94 14.11 -9.48 8.28
C LEU A 94 13.13 -10.04 7.23
N ALA A 95 12.85 -11.34 7.28
CA ALA A 95 11.88 -11.99 6.39
C ALA A 95 10.46 -11.44 6.60
N ALA A 96 10.04 -11.24 7.86
CA ALA A 96 8.75 -10.65 8.19
C ALA A 96 8.63 -9.20 7.70
N GLU A 97 9.69 -8.39 7.88
CA GLU A 97 9.70 -7.01 7.39
C GLU A 97 9.65 -6.94 5.85
N LYS A 98 10.44 -7.79 5.18
CA LYS A 98 10.39 -7.89 3.72
C LYS A 98 8.99 -8.28 3.24
N HIS A 99 8.37 -9.26 3.88
CA HIS A 99 7.01 -9.67 3.55
C HIS A 99 6.01 -8.53 3.75
N ARG A 100 6.10 -7.78 4.86
CA ARG A 100 5.27 -6.60 5.15
C ARG A 100 5.39 -5.55 4.05
N LEU A 101 6.61 -5.18 3.65
CA LEU A 101 6.84 -4.20 2.60
C LEU A 101 6.35 -4.68 1.21
N THR A 102 6.47 -5.98 0.91
CA THR A 102 5.88 -6.56 -0.30
C THR A 102 4.37 -6.38 -0.32
N VAL A 103 3.67 -6.71 0.77
CA VAL A 103 2.22 -6.54 0.86
C VAL A 103 1.81 -5.07 0.73
N ILE A 104 2.55 -4.15 1.36
CA ILE A 104 2.31 -2.71 1.21
C ILE A 104 2.43 -2.29 -0.25
N THR A 105 3.49 -2.73 -0.95
CA THR A 105 3.70 -2.44 -2.37
C THR A 105 2.55 -2.93 -3.24
N GLU A 106 2.12 -4.17 -3.04
CA GLU A 106 1.04 -4.79 -3.81
C GLU A 106 -0.29 -4.07 -3.60
N CYS A 107 -0.70 -3.84 -2.36
CA CYS A 107 -1.95 -3.15 -2.05
C CYS A 107 -1.93 -1.70 -2.53
N TRP A 108 -0.82 -0.99 -2.34
CA TRP A 108 -0.66 0.39 -2.81
C TRP A 108 -0.76 0.50 -4.34
N ASN A 109 -0.04 -0.36 -5.06
CA ASN A 109 -0.05 -0.36 -6.52
C ASN A 109 -1.42 -0.76 -7.08
N GLN A 110 -2.15 -1.64 -6.40
CA GLN A 110 -3.52 -1.98 -6.76
C GLN A 110 -4.47 -0.79 -6.56
N LEU A 111 -4.35 -0.05 -5.44
CA LEU A 111 -5.11 1.19 -5.25
C LEU A 111 -4.79 2.23 -6.33
N CYS A 112 -3.51 2.44 -6.66
CA CYS A 112 -3.12 3.34 -7.75
C CYS A 112 -3.68 2.89 -9.11
N GLY A 113 -3.72 1.58 -9.36
CA GLY A 113 -4.34 1.01 -10.57
C GLY A 113 -5.84 1.28 -10.63
N ILE A 114 -6.54 1.08 -9.51
CA ILE A 114 -7.96 1.45 -9.38
C ILE A 114 -8.13 2.94 -9.61
N LEU A 115 -7.27 3.79 -9.06
CA LEU A 115 -7.41 5.25 -9.12
C LEU A 115 -7.11 5.85 -10.50
N HIS A 116 -6.35 5.16 -11.35
CA HIS A 116 -5.85 5.66 -12.63
C HIS A 116 -6.92 6.28 -13.56
N PRO A 117 -8.15 5.74 -13.69
CA PRO A 117 -9.22 6.35 -14.49
C PRO A 117 -9.62 7.76 -14.04
N TRP A 118 -9.35 8.12 -12.78
CA TRP A 118 -9.67 9.44 -12.20
C TRP A 118 -8.54 10.46 -12.31
N ARG A 119 -7.44 10.16 -13.03
CA ARG A 119 -6.24 11.01 -13.10
C ARG A 119 -6.44 12.43 -13.64
N GLU A 120 -7.52 12.65 -14.39
CA GLU A 120 -7.89 13.96 -14.95
C GLU A 120 -8.97 14.67 -14.11
N CYS A 121 -9.45 14.04 -13.02
CA CYS A 121 -10.44 14.66 -12.14
C CYS A 121 -9.79 15.63 -11.15
N ASP A 122 -10.51 16.70 -10.83
CA ASP A 122 -10.08 17.68 -9.83
C ASP A 122 -9.81 17.03 -8.47
N GLY A 123 -8.70 17.41 -7.84
CA GLY A 123 -8.25 16.84 -6.57
C GLY A 123 -7.45 15.55 -6.69
N TYR A 124 -7.17 15.07 -7.91
CA TYR A 124 -6.22 13.97 -8.09
C TYR A 124 -4.79 14.40 -7.79
N ASP A 125 -4.13 13.72 -6.84
CA ASP A 125 -2.74 14.00 -6.48
C ASP A 125 -1.77 13.15 -7.31
N ARG A 126 -1.24 13.75 -8.40
CA ARG A 126 -0.28 13.07 -9.30
C ARG A 126 1.09 12.86 -8.69
N ALA A 127 1.47 13.64 -7.68
CA ALA A 127 2.76 13.53 -7.03
C ALA A 127 2.77 12.40 -6.01
N ARG A 128 1.64 12.13 -5.34
CA ARG A 128 1.50 11.06 -4.36
C ARG A 128 0.96 9.76 -4.95
N TRP A 129 -0.05 9.81 -5.81
CA TRP A 129 -0.77 8.62 -6.25
C TRP A 129 -0.18 8.02 -7.52
N HIS A 130 1.00 7.43 -7.35
CA HIS A 130 1.67 6.65 -8.38
C HIS A 130 2.21 5.34 -7.81
N GLN A 131 2.48 4.40 -8.72
CA GLN A 131 3.02 3.09 -8.34
C GLN A 131 4.44 3.24 -7.76
N VAL A 132 4.75 2.41 -6.76
CA VAL A 132 6.09 2.27 -6.18
C VAL A 132 6.70 0.96 -6.64
N THR A 133 7.98 0.99 -7.01
CA THR A 133 8.69 -0.16 -7.60
C THR A 133 9.58 -0.87 -6.58
N PHE A 134 10.18 -0.11 -5.67
CA PHE A 134 11.17 -0.61 -4.71
C PHE A 134 10.62 -0.61 -3.29
N LEU A 135 11.03 -1.59 -2.50
CA LEU A 135 10.62 -1.72 -1.10
C LEU A 135 11.21 -0.59 -0.24
N ASP A 136 12.50 -0.32 -0.46
CA ASP A 136 13.30 0.70 0.19
C ASP A 136 14.48 1.10 -0.72
N ALA A 137 15.26 2.10 -0.28
CA ALA A 137 16.43 2.59 -1.01
C ALA A 137 17.54 1.54 -1.16
N ALA A 138 17.62 0.55 -0.26
CA ALA A 138 18.63 -0.50 -0.35
C ALA A 138 18.31 -1.49 -1.48
N ALA A 139 17.03 -1.85 -1.63
CA ALA A 139 16.53 -2.65 -2.73
C ALA A 139 16.71 -1.95 -4.08
N GLU A 140 16.48 -0.63 -4.14
CA GLU A 140 16.76 0.18 -5.33
C GLU A 140 18.25 0.19 -5.68
N ALA A 141 19.13 0.45 -4.70
CA ALA A 141 20.57 0.45 -4.92
C ALA A 141 21.12 -0.91 -5.38
N GLU A 142 20.60 -2.01 -4.83
CA GLU A 142 20.96 -3.36 -5.26
C GLU A 142 20.49 -3.64 -6.68
N HIS A 143 19.26 -3.22 -7.04
CA HIS A 143 18.78 -3.31 -8.41
C HIS A 143 19.69 -2.56 -9.39
N HIS A 144 20.08 -1.33 -9.06
CA HIS A 144 21.01 -0.55 -9.88
C HIS A 144 22.36 -1.23 -10.03
N ARG A 145 22.94 -1.77 -8.95
CA ARG A 145 24.17 -2.58 -9.03
C ARG A 145 24.04 -3.75 -9.99
N LEU A 146 22.97 -4.53 -9.87
CA LEU A 146 22.75 -5.70 -10.73
C LEU A 146 22.53 -5.30 -12.20
N VAL A 147 21.82 -4.20 -12.45
CA VAL A 147 21.63 -3.65 -13.80
C VAL A 147 22.95 -3.16 -14.38
N ASP A 148 23.78 -2.47 -13.60
CA ASP A 148 25.09 -2.00 -14.02
C ASP A 148 26.04 -3.17 -14.31
N GLU A 149 26.07 -4.18 -13.44
CA GLU A 149 26.84 -5.42 -13.64
C GLU A 149 26.39 -6.21 -14.88
N ALA A 150 25.08 -6.26 -15.13
CA ALA A 150 24.51 -6.87 -16.33
C ALA A 150 24.74 -6.01 -17.60
N GLY A 151 24.74 -4.68 -17.46
CA GLY A 151 24.97 -3.69 -18.52
C GLY A 151 26.44 -3.55 -18.92
N LEU A 152 27.38 -3.81 -18.00
CA LEU A 152 28.83 -3.83 -18.23
C LEU A 152 29.29 -4.96 -19.17
N ARG A 153 28.40 -5.90 -19.55
CA ARG A 153 28.69 -6.92 -20.57
C ARG A 153 28.29 -6.54 -22.00
N ARG A 154 27.63 -5.39 -22.24
CA ARG A 154 27.25 -4.96 -23.61
C ARG A 154 28.27 -4.07 -24.32
N ALA A 155 29.34 -3.64 -23.65
CA ALA A 155 30.40 -2.82 -24.25
C ALA A 155 31.76 -3.54 -24.25
N LYS A 156 31.89 -4.59 -25.07
CA LYS A 156 33.18 -5.01 -25.65
C LYS A 156 32.93 -5.91 -26.86
N ARG A 157 32.79 -5.29 -28.03
CA ARG A 157 33.20 -5.90 -29.29
C ARG A 157 34.06 -4.88 -30.06
N PRO A 158 35.21 -5.34 -30.59
CA PRO A 158 36.24 -4.50 -31.21
C PRO A 158 35.75 -3.82 -32.49
#